data_AF-A0A0S9PSE8-F1
#
_entry.id   AF-A0A0S9PSE8-F1
#
_cell.length_a   1.000
_cell.length_b   1.000
_cell.length_c   1.000
_cell.angle_alpha   90.00
_cell.angle_beta   90.00
_cell.angle_gamma   90.00
#
_symmetry.space_group_name_H-M   'P 1'
#
loop_
_entity.id
_entity.type
_entity.pdbx_description
1 polymer ?
#
loop_
_entity_poly.entity_id
_entity_poly.type
_entity_poly.pdbx_seq_one_letter_code
_entity_poly.pdbx_strand_id
1 'polypeptide(L)'
;MQGSWATKTGSLLGLIVVIPALGACNSTLIPGQNTGSLAMAQPVAATDEERDCLGRAMYFESNRSDRDGLLAVGTVVMNRVQSAPQGSGICSVVGQPRQFAPGVLTKSMEAKDLQRVADVTDAVLAGQRHPKVGRAMHFHTAGLRFPYNNMHYVAVAGGNAFYEKRKPGAPAPTGPSMPTTAMAYAAAAPAAPAASPIQARMADAERDVPAAQTILNEPAKDICRTAGLSSASRGG
;
A
#
# COMPACT_ATOMS: atom_id res chain seq x y z
N MET A 1 -43.51 -40.40 -1.38
CA MET A 1 -42.75 -40.89 -2.55
C MET A 1 -41.57 -41.67 -2.03
N GLN A 2 -41.71 -43.00 -2.01
CA GLN A 2 -40.75 -43.97 -1.49
C GLN A 2 -40.09 -44.61 -2.72
N GLY A 3 -38.77 -44.55 -2.81
CA GLY A 3 -38.00 -45.15 -3.91
C GLY A 3 -36.84 -45.94 -3.31
N SER A 4 -37.11 -47.19 -2.97
CA SER A 4 -36.13 -48.20 -2.57
C SER A 4 -35.43 -48.75 -3.82
N TRP A 5 -34.10 -48.67 -3.89
CA TRP A 5 -33.32 -49.33 -4.92
C TRP A 5 -32.50 -50.48 -4.35
N ALA A 6 -32.62 -51.59 -5.06
CA ALA A 6 -32.19 -52.93 -4.71
C ALA A 6 -30.68 -53.12 -4.82
N THR A 7 -30.15 -53.93 -3.90
CA THR A 7 -28.82 -54.55 -3.97
C THR A 7 -28.76 -55.62 -5.05
N LYS A 8 -27.70 -55.63 -5.85
CA LYS A 8 -27.33 -56.80 -6.65
C LYS A 8 -25.82 -57.06 -6.55
N THR A 9 -25.50 -58.12 -5.81
CA THR A 9 -24.18 -58.75 -5.72
C THR A 9 -23.86 -59.48 -7.02
N GLY A 10 -22.64 -59.29 -7.53
CA GLY A 10 -22.06 -60.08 -8.62
C GLY A 10 -20.60 -60.39 -8.29
N SER A 11 -20.33 -61.66 -8.02
CA SER A 11 -19.00 -62.22 -7.84
C SER A 11 -18.53 -62.81 -9.17
N LEU A 12 -17.34 -62.43 -9.64
CA LEU A 12 -16.63 -63.13 -10.72
C LEU A 12 -15.13 -63.14 -10.43
N LEU A 13 -14.61 -64.36 -10.33
CA LEU A 13 -13.20 -64.70 -10.27
C LEU A 13 -12.46 -64.30 -11.56
N GLY A 14 -11.19 -63.96 -11.40
CA GLY A 14 -10.11 -64.32 -12.34
C GLY A 14 -9.62 -63.20 -13.26
N LEU A 15 -8.41 -62.70 -13.02
CA LEU A 15 -7.19 -63.04 -13.77
C LEU A 15 -6.04 -62.14 -13.25
N ILE A 16 -5.07 -62.71 -12.55
CA ILE A 16 -3.83 -62.00 -12.19
C ILE A 16 -2.92 -62.05 -13.42
N VAL A 17 -2.80 -60.93 -14.13
CA VAL A 17 -1.77 -60.71 -15.15
C VAL A 17 -0.57 -60.07 -14.47
N VAL A 18 0.53 -60.81 -14.38
CA VAL A 18 1.84 -60.28 -13.97
C VAL A 18 2.52 -59.70 -15.21
N ILE A 19 2.65 -58.37 -15.26
CA ILE A 19 3.49 -57.67 -16.25
C ILE A 19 4.78 -57.23 -15.55
N PRO A 20 5.96 -57.72 -15.97
CA PRO A 20 7.22 -57.12 -15.56
C PRO A 20 7.54 -55.98 -16.55
N ALA A 21 7.28 -54.74 -16.16
CA ALA A 21 7.76 -53.57 -16.87
C ALA A 21 8.99 -53.02 -16.14
N LEU A 22 10.15 -53.20 -16.79
CA LEU A 22 11.43 -52.60 -16.43
C LEU A 22 11.34 -51.08 -16.47
N GLY A 23 11.87 -50.45 -15.41
CA GLY A 23 12.46 -49.11 -15.39
C GLY A 23 11.82 -48.01 -16.25
N ALA A 24 10.88 -47.26 -15.66
CA ALA A 24 10.66 -45.87 -16.02
C ALA A 24 10.87 -45.02 -14.76
N CYS A 25 11.87 -44.15 -14.78
CA CYS A 25 12.00 -43.07 -13.81
C CYS A 25 10.88 -42.04 -14.06
N ASN A 26 9.68 -42.35 -13.61
CA ASN A 26 8.64 -41.34 -13.44
C ASN A 26 8.85 -40.71 -12.07
N SER A 27 9.28 -39.45 -12.07
CA SER A 27 9.26 -38.59 -10.89
C SER A 27 7.80 -38.35 -10.49
N THR A 28 7.22 -39.29 -9.75
CA THR A 28 5.96 -39.09 -9.03
C THR A 28 6.22 -38.14 -7.88
N LEU A 29 5.88 -36.86 -8.11
CA LEU A 29 5.64 -35.91 -7.04
C LEU A 29 4.49 -36.43 -6.17
N ILE A 30 4.82 -36.93 -4.98
CA ILE A 30 3.85 -37.23 -3.94
C ILE A 30 3.37 -35.88 -3.37
N PRO A 31 2.06 -35.55 -3.39
CA PRO A 31 1.55 -34.45 -2.58
C PRO A 31 1.25 -35.01 -1.19
N GLY A 32 2.17 -34.80 -0.26
CA GLY A 32 2.00 -35.33 1.08
C GLY A 32 3.03 -34.84 2.08
N GLN A 33 2.62 -33.81 2.81
CA GLN A 33 2.92 -33.57 4.23
C GLN A 33 4.02 -32.53 4.53
N ASN A 34 3.53 -31.30 4.75
CA ASN A 34 3.73 -30.53 5.97
C ASN A 34 5.19 -30.27 6.38
N THR A 35 5.94 -29.58 5.54
CA THR A 35 6.98 -28.68 6.04
C THR A 35 6.40 -27.28 5.98
N GLY A 36 6.31 -26.62 7.13
CA GLY A 36 5.82 -25.25 7.27
C GLY A 36 6.70 -24.30 6.48
N SER A 37 6.46 -24.18 5.19
CA SER A 37 6.82 -23.00 4.43
C SER A 37 5.97 -21.90 5.03
N LEU A 38 6.58 -21.12 5.92
CA LEU A 38 6.24 -19.71 6.04
C LEU A 38 6.20 -19.22 4.61
N ALA A 39 4.99 -19.09 4.05
CA ALA A 39 4.79 -18.36 2.82
C ALA A 39 5.32 -16.99 3.16
N MET A 40 6.58 -16.75 2.79
CA MET A 40 7.18 -15.45 2.69
C MET A 40 6.12 -14.65 1.97
N ALA A 41 5.51 -13.69 2.67
CA ALA A 41 4.56 -12.77 2.08
C ALA A 41 5.34 -12.14 0.93
N GLN A 42 5.12 -12.66 -0.27
CA GLN A 42 5.83 -12.21 -1.45
C GLN A 42 5.47 -10.72 -1.53
N PRO A 43 6.46 -9.82 -1.51
CA PRO A 43 6.16 -8.41 -1.65
C PRO A 43 5.37 -8.32 -2.96
N VAL A 44 4.10 -7.95 -2.84
CA VAL A 44 3.32 -7.55 -4.01
C VAL A 44 4.11 -6.35 -4.50
N ALA A 45 4.88 -6.53 -5.56
CA ALA A 45 5.43 -5.41 -6.31
C ALA A 45 4.21 -4.72 -6.91
N ALA A 46 3.59 -3.85 -6.11
CA ALA A 46 2.40 -3.14 -6.49
C ALA A 46 2.82 -2.22 -7.64
N THR A 47 2.13 -2.35 -8.77
CA THR A 47 2.28 -1.40 -9.86
C THR A 47 1.78 -0.02 -9.41
N ASP A 48 2.09 1.02 -10.19
CA ASP A 48 1.59 2.36 -9.89
C ASP A 48 0.05 2.40 -9.88
N GLU A 49 -0.61 1.59 -10.71
CA GLU A 49 -2.06 1.44 -10.71
C GLU A 49 -2.58 0.80 -9.42
N GLU A 50 -1.95 -0.28 -8.95
CA GLU A 50 -2.30 -0.96 -7.71
C GLU A 50 -2.11 -0.03 -6.49
N ARG A 51 -1.04 0.76 -6.51
CA ARG A 51 -0.77 1.82 -5.53
C ARG A 51 -1.84 2.89 -5.55
N ASP A 52 -2.25 3.38 -6.73
CA ASP A 52 -3.32 4.37 -6.85
C ASP A 52 -4.67 3.84 -6.35
N CYS A 53 -5.06 2.62 -6.73
CA CYS A 53 -6.27 1.96 -6.22
C CYS A 53 -6.29 1.90 -4.68
N LEU A 54 -5.15 1.54 -4.07
CA LEU A 54 -5.01 1.49 -2.60
C LEU A 54 -5.20 2.87 -1.98
N GLY A 55 -4.44 3.87 -2.44
CA GLY A 55 -4.48 5.22 -1.89
C GLY A 55 -5.85 5.85 -2.02
N ARG A 56 -6.54 5.62 -3.14
CA ARG A 56 -7.91 6.10 -3.37
C ARG A 56 -8.92 5.46 -2.43
N ALA A 57 -8.82 4.14 -2.20
CA ALA A 57 -9.66 3.47 -1.20
C ALA A 57 -9.43 4.07 0.19
N MET A 58 -8.17 4.24 0.60
CA MET A 58 -7.85 4.87 1.89
C MET A 58 -8.45 6.27 2.00
N TYR A 59 -8.30 7.10 0.96
CA TYR A 59 -8.79 8.48 0.95
C TYR A 59 -10.32 8.59 1.02
N PHE A 60 -11.05 7.79 0.24
CA PHE A 60 -12.51 7.90 0.16
C PHE A 60 -13.26 7.15 1.27
N GLU A 61 -12.63 6.16 1.92
CA GLU A 61 -13.27 5.38 2.99
C GLU A 61 -12.97 5.88 4.40
N SER A 62 -12.02 6.79 4.57
CA SER A 62 -11.64 7.29 5.90
C SER A 62 -11.73 8.82 5.97
N ASN A 63 -11.64 9.35 7.18
CA ASN A 63 -11.31 10.76 7.32
C ASN A 63 -9.88 11.02 6.79
N ARG A 64 -9.77 11.55 5.57
CA ARG A 64 -8.53 11.91 4.86
C ARG A 64 -7.51 12.77 5.63
N SER A 65 -7.94 13.46 6.69
CA SER A 65 -7.05 14.22 7.57
C SER A 65 -6.38 13.36 8.66
N ASP A 66 -6.91 12.16 8.93
CA ASP A 66 -6.46 11.24 9.96
C ASP A 66 -5.59 10.13 9.37
N ARG A 67 -4.29 10.17 9.69
CA ARG A 67 -3.32 9.15 9.28
C ARG A 67 -3.69 7.75 9.82
N ASP A 68 -4.25 7.69 11.03
CA ASP A 68 -4.63 6.42 11.65
C ASP A 68 -5.80 5.78 10.88
N GLY A 69 -6.77 6.60 10.47
CA GLY A 69 -7.88 6.23 9.58
C GLY A 69 -7.44 5.68 8.24
N LEU A 70 -6.52 6.37 7.56
CA LEU A 70 -5.93 5.91 6.30
C LEU A 70 -5.26 4.54 6.46
N LEU A 71 -4.44 4.38 7.51
CA LEU A 71 -3.74 3.14 7.81
C LEU A 71 -4.72 1.99 8.14
N ALA A 72 -5.81 2.30 8.85
CA ALA A 72 -6.84 1.33 9.23
C ALA A 72 -7.59 0.77 8.01
N VAL A 73 -8.01 1.64 7.08
CA VAL A 73 -8.62 1.20 5.81
C VAL A 73 -7.62 0.41 4.97
N GLY A 74 -6.39 0.91 4.81
CA GLY A 74 -5.34 0.21 4.07
C GLY A 74 -5.09 -1.20 4.61
N THR A 75 -5.13 -1.37 5.94
CA THR A 75 -5.05 -2.69 6.59
C THR A 75 -6.18 -3.62 6.17
N VAL A 76 -7.43 -3.13 6.13
CA VAL A 76 -8.58 -3.94 5.67
C VAL A 76 -8.43 -4.33 4.20
N VAL A 77 -8.02 -3.41 3.33
CA VAL A 77 -7.81 -3.70 1.90
C VAL A 77 -6.77 -4.82 1.75
N MET A 78 -5.65 -4.73 2.47
CA MET A 78 -4.62 -5.77 2.41
C MET A 78 -5.07 -7.10 3.03
N ASN A 79 -5.90 -7.08 4.08
CA ASN A 79 -6.53 -8.29 4.61
C ASN A 79 -7.42 -8.96 3.54
N ARG A 80 -8.18 -8.16 2.79
CA ARG A 80 -9.05 -8.66 1.72
C ARG A 80 -8.24 -9.23 0.55
N VAL A 81 -7.16 -8.57 0.14
CA VAL A 81 -6.25 -9.11 -0.89
C VAL A 81 -5.68 -10.46 -0.47
N GLN A 82 -5.24 -10.58 0.79
CA GLN A 82 -4.70 -11.85 1.32
C GLN A 82 -5.75 -12.96 1.41
N SER A 83 -7.03 -12.61 1.56
CA SER A 83 -8.15 -13.57 1.58
C SER A 83 -8.74 -13.87 0.20
N ALA A 84 -8.36 -13.10 -0.82
CA ALA A 84 -8.94 -13.20 -2.15
C ALA A 84 -8.42 -14.44 -2.89
N PRO A 85 -9.12 -14.90 -3.93
CA PRO A 85 -8.63 -15.96 -4.79
C PRO A 85 -7.24 -15.65 -5.35
N GLN A 86 -6.41 -16.68 -5.52
CA GLN A 86 -5.05 -16.55 -6.04
C GLN A 86 -5.04 -15.76 -7.36
N GLY A 87 -4.16 -14.76 -7.46
CA GLY A 87 -4.07 -13.85 -8.61
C GLY A 87 -4.90 -12.57 -8.49
N SER A 88 -5.65 -12.37 -7.39
CA SER A 88 -6.35 -11.11 -7.14
C SER A 88 -5.39 -10.01 -6.64
N GLY A 89 -5.46 -8.83 -7.25
CA GLY A 89 -4.75 -7.62 -6.81
C GLY A 89 -5.59 -6.69 -5.94
N ILE A 90 -4.97 -5.60 -5.50
CA ILE A 90 -5.59 -4.49 -4.78
C ILE A 90 -6.68 -3.83 -5.63
N CYS A 91 -6.41 -3.53 -6.90
CA CYS A 91 -7.44 -2.91 -7.76
C CYS A 91 -8.65 -3.84 -7.94
N SER A 92 -8.43 -5.16 -8.00
CA SER A 92 -9.52 -6.13 -8.06
C SER A 92 -10.41 -6.06 -6.81
N VAL A 93 -9.82 -5.97 -5.62
CA VAL A 93 -10.54 -5.83 -4.34
C VAL A 93 -11.28 -4.49 -4.26
N VAL A 94 -10.61 -3.39 -4.59
CA VAL A 94 -11.17 -2.02 -4.49
C VAL A 94 -12.27 -1.81 -5.53
N GLY A 95 -12.13 -2.39 -6.73
CA GLY A 95 -13.10 -2.29 -7.82
C GLY A 95 -14.36 -3.14 -7.64
N GLN A 96 -14.45 -3.96 -6.59
CA GLN A 96 -15.65 -4.78 -6.35
C GLN A 96 -16.90 -3.91 -6.17
N PRO A 97 -18.03 -4.28 -6.81
CA PRO A 97 -19.24 -3.47 -6.78
C PRO A 97 -19.80 -3.32 -5.35
N ARG A 98 -20.11 -2.09 -4.97
CA ARG A 98 -20.73 -1.72 -3.67
C ARG A 98 -19.90 -2.13 -2.45
N GLN A 99 -18.59 -2.28 -2.60
CA GLN A 99 -17.67 -2.59 -1.49
C GLN A 99 -16.98 -1.36 -0.91
N PHE A 100 -16.88 -0.32 -1.73
CA PHE A 100 -16.24 0.97 -1.46
C PHE A 100 -17.15 2.09 -1.98
N ALA A 101 -16.81 3.34 -1.67
CA ALA A 101 -17.55 4.54 -1.97
C ALA A 101 -17.83 4.66 -3.48
N PRO A 102 -19.02 5.14 -3.87
CA PRO A 102 -19.33 5.37 -5.27
C PRO A 102 -18.28 6.30 -5.92
N GLY A 103 -17.65 5.82 -6.99
CA GLY A 103 -16.59 6.54 -7.69
C GLY A 103 -15.22 6.47 -7.01
N VAL A 104 -14.96 5.50 -6.13
CA VAL A 104 -13.65 5.31 -5.48
C VAL A 104 -12.49 5.27 -6.48
N LEU A 105 -12.69 4.73 -7.70
CA LEU A 105 -11.67 4.70 -8.77
C LEU A 105 -11.76 5.85 -9.78
N THR A 106 -12.78 6.72 -9.71
CA THR A 106 -13.00 7.77 -10.74
C THR A 106 -12.98 9.20 -10.21
N LYS A 107 -13.32 9.44 -8.94
CA LYS A 107 -13.36 10.78 -8.33
C LYS A 107 -11.97 11.37 -8.11
N SER A 108 -11.79 12.66 -8.29
CA SER A 108 -10.50 13.30 -7.98
C SER A 108 -10.26 13.40 -6.47
N MET A 109 -9.01 13.21 -6.04
CA MET A 109 -8.56 13.52 -4.69
C MET A 109 -8.17 15.01 -4.59
N GLU A 110 -8.27 15.61 -3.40
CA GLU A 110 -7.87 17.00 -3.19
C GLU A 110 -6.36 17.14 -3.11
N ALA A 111 -5.79 18.14 -3.79
CA ALA A 111 -4.33 18.33 -3.90
C ALA A 111 -3.61 18.38 -2.54
N LYS A 112 -4.24 19.01 -1.54
CA LYS A 112 -3.68 19.16 -0.18
C LYS A 112 -3.47 17.83 0.56
N ASP A 113 -4.17 16.77 0.16
CA ASP A 113 -4.15 15.47 0.85
C ASP A 113 -3.29 14.44 0.10
N LEU A 114 -2.95 14.69 -1.17
CA LEU A 114 -2.23 13.73 -2.03
C LEU A 114 -0.94 13.20 -1.41
N GLN A 115 -0.10 14.09 -0.86
CA GLN A 115 1.17 13.68 -0.26
C GLN A 115 0.95 12.76 0.94
N ARG A 116 0.03 13.12 1.85
CA ARG A 116 -0.27 12.29 3.03
C ARG A 116 -0.80 10.92 2.62
N VAL A 117 -1.72 10.88 1.66
CA VAL A 117 -2.29 9.63 1.16
C VAL A 117 -1.19 8.76 0.55
N ALA A 118 -0.32 9.35 -0.28
CA ALA A 118 0.83 8.68 -0.88
C ALA A 118 1.75 8.08 0.20
N ASP A 119 2.16 8.86 1.20
CA ASP A 119 3.06 8.42 2.27
C ASP A 119 2.49 7.22 3.05
N VAL A 120 1.20 7.26 3.40
CA VAL A 120 0.55 6.16 4.14
C VAL A 120 0.33 4.95 3.23
N THR A 121 0.05 5.18 1.94
CA THR A 121 -0.09 4.10 0.96
C THR A 121 1.22 3.32 0.83
N ASP A 122 2.35 4.03 0.70
CA ASP A 122 3.67 3.42 0.64
C ASP A 122 4.00 2.66 1.91
N ALA A 123 3.65 3.21 3.07
CA ALA A 123 3.80 2.51 4.34
C ALA A 123 2.99 1.20 4.38
N VAL A 124 1.74 1.20 3.89
CA VAL A 124 0.91 -0.01 3.81
C VAL A 124 1.51 -1.03 2.83
N LEU A 125 1.99 -0.59 1.67
CA LEU A 125 2.66 -1.46 0.69
C LEU A 125 3.96 -2.05 1.25
N ALA A 126 4.70 -1.29 2.05
CA ALA A 126 5.87 -1.73 2.80
C ALA A 126 5.54 -2.66 3.99
N GLY A 127 4.25 -2.94 4.23
CA GLY A 127 3.79 -3.90 5.22
C GLY A 127 3.32 -3.27 6.53
N GLN A 128 3.33 -1.95 6.70
CA GLN A 128 2.77 -1.30 7.89
C GLN A 128 1.26 -1.61 8.00
N ARG A 129 0.80 -1.94 9.21
CA ARG A 129 -0.61 -2.24 9.51
C ARG A 129 -1.05 -1.47 10.74
N HIS A 130 -2.34 -1.18 10.82
CA HIS A 130 -2.93 -0.52 11.98
C HIS A 130 -2.96 -1.50 13.17
N PRO A 131 -2.43 -1.12 14.35
CA PRO A 131 -2.14 -2.05 15.44
C PRO A 131 -3.38 -2.74 16.04
N LYS A 132 -4.55 -2.09 15.96
CA LYS A 132 -5.80 -2.62 16.54
C LYS A 132 -6.79 -3.21 15.52
N VAL A 133 -6.57 -3.00 14.21
CA VAL A 133 -7.53 -3.48 13.18
C VAL A 133 -7.41 -4.99 13.01
N GLY A 134 -6.22 -5.55 13.23
CA GLY A 134 -5.99 -6.99 13.21
C GLY A 134 -6.50 -7.63 11.93
N ARG A 135 -7.41 -8.61 12.07
CA ARG A 135 -7.98 -9.40 10.98
C ARG A 135 -9.30 -8.84 10.43
N ALA A 136 -9.73 -7.66 10.86
CA ALA A 136 -10.98 -7.10 10.37
C ALA A 136 -10.96 -6.99 8.84
N MET A 137 -12.05 -7.45 8.23
CA MET A 137 -12.28 -7.40 6.78
C MET A 137 -13.38 -6.40 6.42
N HIS A 138 -14.00 -5.80 7.44
CA HIS A 138 -15.18 -4.96 7.30
C HIS A 138 -15.08 -3.77 8.22
N PHE A 139 -15.73 -2.70 7.81
CA PHE A 139 -15.92 -1.51 8.62
C PHE A 139 -17.22 -0.82 8.20
N HIS A 140 -17.66 0.11 9.03
CA HIS A 140 -18.71 1.07 8.69
C HIS A 140 -18.46 2.36 9.47
N THR A 141 -19.21 3.42 9.16
CA THR A 141 -19.16 4.67 9.91
C THR A 141 -19.39 4.43 11.41
N ALA A 142 -18.50 4.96 12.25
CA ALA A 142 -18.59 4.83 13.69
C ALA A 142 -19.89 5.48 14.21
N GLY A 143 -20.48 4.89 15.25
CA GLY A 143 -21.75 5.34 15.83
C GLY A 143 -23.00 4.76 15.16
N LEU A 144 -22.91 4.23 13.94
CA LEU A 144 -24.01 3.47 13.35
C LEU A 144 -24.19 2.13 14.05
N ARG A 145 -25.44 1.68 14.17
CA ARG A 145 -25.80 0.37 14.73
C ARG A 145 -26.58 -0.44 13.72
N PHE A 146 -26.19 -1.70 13.59
CA PHE A 146 -26.83 -2.67 12.72
C PHE A 146 -27.34 -3.85 13.55
N PRO A 147 -28.50 -4.43 13.23
CA PRO A 147 -29.14 -5.49 14.02
C PRO A 147 -28.52 -6.89 13.78
N TYR A 148 -27.22 -6.97 13.50
CA TYR A 148 -26.52 -8.22 13.26
C TYR A 148 -25.72 -8.67 14.48
N ASN A 149 -25.86 -9.93 14.87
CA ASN A 149 -25.18 -10.54 16.02
C ASN A 149 -23.85 -11.22 15.64
N ASN A 150 -23.39 -11.05 14.40
CA ASN A 150 -22.18 -11.67 13.86
C ASN A 150 -21.04 -10.66 13.67
N MET A 151 -21.19 -9.42 14.13
CA MET A 151 -20.21 -8.34 13.99
C MET A 151 -19.40 -8.18 15.27
N HIS A 152 -18.11 -8.49 15.21
CA HIS A 152 -17.21 -8.36 16.34
C HIS A 152 -16.23 -7.22 16.14
N TYR A 153 -16.49 -6.10 16.82
CA TYR A 153 -15.68 -4.90 16.72
C TYR A 153 -14.30 -5.07 17.36
N VAL A 154 -13.29 -4.52 16.70
CA VAL A 154 -11.88 -4.62 17.12
C VAL A 154 -11.19 -3.26 17.24
N ALA A 155 -11.62 -2.26 16.46
CA ALA A 155 -11.05 -0.92 16.48
C ALA A 155 -12.04 0.16 16.04
N VAL A 156 -11.77 1.39 16.44
CA VAL A 156 -12.39 2.62 15.90
C VAL A 156 -11.26 3.56 15.51
N ALA A 157 -11.25 4.02 14.25
CA ALA A 157 -10.23 4.92 13.70
C ALA A 157 -10.77 5.62 12.44
N GLY A 158 -10.34 6.85 12.14
CA GLY A 158 -10.71 7.52 10.88
C GLY A 158 -12.21 7.75 10.68
N GLY A 159 -13.01 7.79 11.75
CA GLY A 159 -14.47 7.87 11.65
C GLY A 159 -15.18 6.54 11.39
N ASN A 160 -14.47 5.41 11.42
CA ASN A 160 -15.02 4.08 11.17
C ASN A 160 -14.87 3.15 12.37
N ALA A 161 -15.79 2.19 12.49
CA ALA A 161 -15.69 1.04 13.38
C ALA A 161 -15.38 -0.21 12.56
N PHE A 162 -14.29 -0.90 12.91
CA PHE A 162 -13.75 -2.07 12.21
C PHE A 162 -14.17 -3.35 12.92
N TYR A 163 -14.54 -4.37 12.16
CA TYR A 163 -15.05 -5.61 12.73
C TYR A 163 -14.75 -6.86 11.89
N GLU A 164 -14.74 -7.99 12.58
CA GLU A 164 -14.72 -9.32 12.00
C GLU A 164 -16.15 -9.87 11.94
N LYS A 165 -16.51 -10.50 10.81
CA LYS A 165 -17.73 -11.29 10.75
C LYS A 165 -17.44 -12.70 11.26
N ARG A 166 -18.09 -13.11 12.35
CA ARG A 166 -17.94 -14.46 12.91
C ARG A 166 -19.30 -15.08 13.19
N LYS A 167 -19.40 -16.40 13.21
CA LYS A 167 -20.63 -17.07 13.66
C LYS A 167 -21.00 -16.57 15.06
N PRO A 168 -22.27 -16.27 15.36
CA PRO A 168 -22.67 -15.84 16.69
C PRO A 168 -22.19 -16.83 17.76
N GLY A 169 -21.54 -16.32 18.81
CA GLY A 169 -20.97 -17.14 19.89
C GLY A 169 -19.64 -17.82 19.58
N ALA A 170 -19.06 -17.64 18.39
CA ALA A 170 -17.73 -18.16 18.09
C ALA A 170 -16.66 -17.43 18.93
N PRO A 171 -15.69 -18.16 19.51
CA PRO A 171 -14.57 -17.54 20.22
C PRO A 171 -13.74 -16.67 19.28
N ALA A 172 -12.92 -15.78 19.85
CA ALA A 172 -11.95 -15.03 19.06
C ALA A 172 -11.00 -16.01 18.33
N PRO A 173 -10.54 -15.68 17.11
CA PRO A 173 -9.59 -16.52 16.41
C PRO A 173 -8.33 -16.75 17.26
N THR A 174 -7.98 -18.01 17.50
CA THR A 174 -6.75 -18.39 18.19
C THR A 174 -5.60 -18.41 17.18
N GLY A 175 -5.04 -17.24 16.91
CA GLY A 175 -3.89 -17.09 16.00
C GLY A 175 -3.42 -15.65 16.02
N PRO A 176 -2.14 -15.38 15.67
CA PRO A 176 -1.66 -14.01 15.56
C PRO A 176 -2.57 -13.22 14.62
N SER A 177 -2.88 -11.97 14.99
CA SER A 177 -3.69 -11.05 14.20
C SER A 177 -2.95 -10.63 12.93
N MET A 178 -2.90 -11.52 11.94
CA MET A 178 -2.06 -11.47 10.74
C MET A 178 -0.56 -11.39 11.08
N PRO A 179 0.36 -11.86 10.21
CA PRO A 179 1.78 -11.77 10.53
C PRO A 179 2.14 -10.30 10.68
N THR A 180 2.61 -9.96 11.87
CA THR A 180 3.21 -8.67 12.21
C THR A 180 4.58 -8.56 11.53
N THR A 181 4.69 -8.90 10.25
CA THR A 181 5.94 -8.72 9.48
C THR A 181 6.32 -7.23 9.44
N ALA A 182 5.39 -6.32 9.76
CA ALA A 182 5.64 -4.92 10.08
C ALA A 182 6.57 -4.69 11.29
N MET A 183 6.63 -5.61 12.26
CA MET A 183 7.53 -5.52 13.41
C MET A 183 8.93 -6.09 13.14
N ALA A 184 9.15 -6.80 12.04
CA ALA A 184 10.50 -7.23 11.65
C ALA A 184 11.31 -6.11 10.95
N TYR A 185 10.65 -5.10 10.36
CA TYR A 185 11.34 -4.01 9.64
C TYR A 185 11.43 -2.68 10.39
N ALA A 186 10.75 -2.52 11.53
CA ALA A 186 10.99 -1.38 12.43
C ALA A 186 12.37 -1.43 13.12
N ALA A 187 13.02 -2.60 13.15
CA ALA A 187 14.40 -2.75 13.61
C ALA A 187 15.46 -2.39 12.53
N ALA A 188 15.03 -2.14 11.29
CA ALA A 188 15.90 -1.77 10.18
C ALA A 188 15.39 -0.48 9.53
N ALA A 189 15.31 0.60 10.31
CA ALA A 189 15.53 1.90 9.71
C ALA A 189 16.92 1.87 9.05
N PRO A 190 17.09 2.12 7.74
CA PRO A 190 18.41 2.46 7.25
C PRO A 190 18.81 3.71 8.04
N ALA A 191 19.94 3.63 8.75
CA ALA A 191 20.62 4.82 9.21
C ALA A 191 20.64 5.80 8.04
N ALA A 192 20.13 7.02 8.27
CA ALA A 192 20.26 8.10 7.31
C ALA A 192 21.69 8.05 6.74
N PRO A 193 21.90 8.10 5.41
CA PRO A 193 23.24 8.15 4.89
C PRO A 193 23.91 9.36 5.54
N ALA A 194 24.96 9.10 6.33
CA ALA A 194 25.83 10.14 6.79
C ALA A 194 26.19 10.97 5.56
N ALA A 195 25.87 12.25 5.58
CA ALA A 195 26.15 13.17 4.51
C ALA A 195 27.60 12.94 4.06
N SER A 196 27.79 12.62 2.78
CA SER A 196 29.12 12.38 2.23
C SER A 196 29.98 13.63 2.48
N PRO A 197 31.26 13.48 2.90
CA PRO A 197 32.15 14.61 3.21
C PRO A 197 32.44 15.52 2.01
N ILE A 198 31.98 15.13 0.81
CA ILE A 198 32.07 15.91 -0.42
C ILE A 198 31.17 17.15 -0.37
N GLN A 199 30.00 17.11 0.29
CA GLN A 199 29.08 18.25 0.35
C GLN A 199 29.55 19.35 1.33
N ALA A 200 30.37 19.01 2.32
CA ALA A 200 30.96 20.01 3.23
C ALA A 200 31.98 20.90 2.52
N ARG A 201 32.71 20.38 1.51
CA ARG A 201 33.75 21.15 0.80
C ARG A 201 33.21 22.20 -0.18
N MET A 202 31.97 22.09 -0.64
CA MET A 202 31.36 23.11 -1.49
C MET A 202 30.83 24.31 -0.70
N ALA A 203 30.58 24.16 0.60
CA ALA A 203 30.07 25.24 1.46
C ALA A 203 31.17 26.18 1.99
N ASP A 204 32.43 25.73 2.04
CA ASP A 204 33.56 26.57 2.47
C ASP A 204 34.20 27.36 1.33
N ALA A 205 33.96 26.99 0.07
CA ALA A 205 34.49 27.70 -1.11
C ALA A 205 33.80 29.05 -1.40
N GLU A 206 32.62 29.30 -0.81
CA GLU A 206 31.88 30.57 -0.97
C GLU A 206 32.31 31.65 0.06
N ARG A 207 33.17 31.32 1.04
CA ARG A 207 33.55 32.26 2.13
C ARG A 207 34.82 33.07 1.89
N ASP A 208 35.59 32.81 0.83
CA ASP A 208 36.83 33.53 0.51
C ASP A 208 36.79 34.16 -0.90
N VAL A 209 35.89 35.14 -1.11
CA VAL A 209 36.03 36.11 -2.20
C VAL A 209 36.16 37.51 -1.60
N PRO A 210 37.35 38.13 -1.63
CA PRO A 210 37.50 39.52 -1.21
C PRO A 210 36.77 40.45 -2.19
N ALA A 211 36.15 41.48 -1.62
CA ALA A 211 35.41 42.53 -2.30
C ALA A 211 36.23 43.18 -3.42
N ALA A 212 35.88 42.87 -4.67
CA ALA A 212 36.34 43.59 -5.85
C ALA A 212 35.31 43.54 -6.99
N GLN A 213 34.02 43.73 -6.68
CA GLN A 213 32.97 43.91 -7.70
C GLN A 213 31.90 44.90 -7.20
N THR A 214 32.30 46.16 -7.00
CA THR A 214 31.36 47.27 -6.73
C THR A 214 31.29 48.27 -7.88
N ILE A 215 31.99 48.03 -8.99
CA ILE A 215 31.90 48.89 -10.18
C ILE A 215 31.31 48.02 -11.28
N LEU A 216 30.11 48.37 -11.76
CA LEU A 216 29.49 48.05 -13.07
C LEU A 216 27.97 47.82 -13.02
N ASN A 217 27.30 47.94 -11.87
CA ASN A 217 25.83 47.97 -11.83
C ASN A 217 25.30 49.31 -11.31
N GLU A 218 25.46 50.37 -12.10
CA GLU A 218 24.52 51.51 -12.07
C GLU A 218 23.66 51.49 -13.34
N PRO A 219 22.33 51.68 -13.22
CA PRO A 219 21.42 51.69 -14.36
C PRO A 219 21.61 52.96 -15.18
N ALA A 220 21.85 52.80 -16.49
CA ALA A 220 21.90 53.90 -17.45
C ALA A 220 20.59 54.70 -17.43
N LYS A 221 20.60 55.81 -16.71
CA LYS A 221 19.55 56.82 -16.71
C LYS A 221 20.21 58.15 -17.10
N ASP A 222 19.65 58.78 -18.13
CA ASP A 222 19.89 60.17 -18.55
C ASP A 222 21.10 60.52 -19.45
N ILE A 223 21.24 59.87 -20.63
CA ILE A 223 22.12 60.36 -21.73
C ILE A 223 21.35 61.28 -22.71
N CYS A 224 20.34 62.00 -22.24
CA CYS A 224 19.63 62.99 -23.06
C CYS A 224 19.48 64.32 -22.33
N ARG A 225 20.61 64.91 -21.93
CA ARG A 225 20.72 66.36 -21.71
C ARG A 225 22.19 66.76 -21.78
N THR A 226 22.42 67.91 -22.42
CA THR A 226 23.70 68.63 -22.56
C THR A 226 24.69 68.15 -23.63
N ALA A 227 24.23 68.14 -24.89
CA ALA A 227 25.08 68.55 -26.02
C ALA A 227 24.28 69.49 -26.94
N GLY A 228 23.72 70.53 -26.34
CA GLY A 228 23.26 71.73 -27.04
C GLY A 228 24.13 72.88 -26.57
N LEU A 229 25.28 73.08 -27.23
CA LEU A 229 26.04 74.33 -27.36
C LEU A 229 27.26 74.02 -28.23
N SER A 230 26.97 73.89 -29.53
CA SER A 230 27.97 74.08 -30.56
C SER A 230 28.33 75.57 -30.61
N SER A 231 29.61 75.86 -30.91
CA SER A 231 30.10 77.10 -31.54
C SER A 231 30.32 78.34 -30.64
N ALA A 232 31.59 78.62 -30.30
CA ALA A 232 32.24 79.94 -30.43
C ALA A 232 33.74 79.86 -30.06
N SER A 233 34.64 80.02 -31.05
CA SER A 233 35.62 81.13 -31.15
C SER A 233 36.93 80.96 -30.33
N ARG A 234 38.07 80.62 -30.98
CA ARG A 234 39.13 81.55 -31.48
C ARG A 234 39.80 82.28 -30.29
N GLY A 235 41.01 81.94 -29.84
CA GLY A 235 42.30 82.04 -30.51
C GLY A 235 43.13 83.15 -29.83
N GLY A 236 44.40 82.89 -29.50
CA GLY A 236 45.34 83.86 -28.93
C GLY A 236 45.91 83.44 -27.58
#